data_AF-A0A803NPS1-F1
#
_entry.id   AF-A0A803NPS1-F1
#
_cell.length_a   1.000
_cell.length_b   1.000
_cell.length_c   1.000
_cell.angle_alpha   90.00
_cell.angle_beta   90.00
_cell.angle_gamma   90.00
#
_symmetry.space_group_name_H-M   'P 1'
#
loop_
_entity.id
_entity.type
_entity.pdbx_description
1 polymer ?
#
loop_
_entity_poly.entity_id
_entity_poly.type
_entity_poly.pdbx_seq_one_letter_code
_entity_poly.pdbx_strand_id
1 'polypeptide(L)'
;MGRCNVNSVDLGDGSSCNSGVFVEKCKYLEESKCVGICINTCKLPTQTFFKDYMGVPLLMEPNFSDYSCQFKFGVHPPLAEDDAILKEPCLEICPNATRRRELAINSDQCPKAS
;
A
#
# COMPACT_ATOMS: atom_id res chain seq x y z
N MET A 1 12.39 3.68 4.95
CA MET A 1 12.42 2.28 4.48
C MET A 1 13.21 1.43 5.48
N GLY A 2 12.91 0.13 5.60
CA GLY A 2 13.66 -0.81 6.46
C GLY A 2 14.85 -1.44 5.72
N ARG A 3 15.31 -2.61 6.18
CA ARG A 3 16.33 -3.39 5.45
C ARG A 3 15.78 -3.82 4.09
N CYS A 4 16.60 -3.67 3.05
CA CYS A 4 16.18 -3.93 1.68
C CYS A 4 17.22 -4.78 0.94
N ASN A 5 16.76 -5.63 0.01
CA ASN A 5 17.60 -6.36 -0.92
C ASN A 5 17.10 -6.16 -2.36
N VAL A 6 18.01 -6.24 -3.33
CA VAL A 6 17.67 -6.18 -4.76
C VAL A 6 17.36 -7.58 -5.25
N ASN A 7 16.33 -7.73 -6.09
CA ASN A 7 15.92 -9.00 -6.67
C ASN A 7 15.47 -8.87 -8.14
N SER A 8 15.38 -10.01 -8.81
CA SER A 8 14.85 -10.08 -10.17
C SER A 8 13.32 -9.99 -10.17
N VAL A 9 12.76 -9.28 -11.14
CA VAL A 9 11.31 -9.14 -11.38
C VAL A 9 10.97 -9.42 -12.84
N ASP A 10 9.82 -10.03 -13.07
CA ASP A 10 9.32 -10.31 -14.41
C ASP A 10 8.66 -9.06 -15.00
N LEU A 11 9.04 -8.75 -16.25
CA LEU A 11 8.51 -7.63 -17.01
C LEU A 11 7.38 -8.09 -17.94
N GLY A 12 6.58 -7.14 -18.43
CA GLY A 12 5.43 -7.44 -19.28
C GLY A 12 5.77 -8.05 -20.65
N ASP A 13 7.04 -7.98 -21.07
CA ASP A 13 7.54 -8.60 -22.30
C ASP A 13 8.05 -10.05 -22.10
N GLY A 14 7.92 -10.59 -20.88
CA GLY A 14 8.38 -11.92 -20.50
C GLY A 14 9.87 -12.01 -20.15
N SER A 15 10.62 -10.90 -20.22
CA SER A 15 11.98 -10.83 -19.71
C SER A 15 12.00 -10.65 -18.18
N SER A 16 13.16 -10.88 -17.56
CA SER A 16 13.36 -10.57 -16.14
C SER A 16 14.55 -9.63 -15.96
N CYS A 17 14.46 -8.73 -14.98
CA CYS A 17 15.47 -7.73 -14.70
C CYS A 17 15.72 -7.60 -13.20
N ASN A 18 16.96 -7.33 -12.79
CA ASN A 18 17.34 -7.04 -11.39
C ASN A 18 16.94 -5.60 -11.00
N SER A 19 15.67 -5.29 -11.17
CA SER A 19 15.04 -4.00 -10.89
C SER A 19 14.00 -4.10 -9.77
N GLY A 20 13.98 -5.21 -9.03
CA GLY A 20 13.17 -5.36 -7.83
C GLY A 20 13.88 -4.81 -6.60
N VAL A 21 13.14 -4.19 -5.68
CA VAL A 21 13.61 -3.90 -4.32
C VAL A 21 12.63 -4.51 -3.33
N PHE A 22 13.09 -5.53 -2.60
CA PHE A 22 12.34 -6.15 -1.52
C PHE A 22 12.70 -5.48 -0.19
N VAL A 23 11.72 -4.84 0.44
CA VAL A 23 11.83 -4.29 1.79
C VAL A 23 11.34 -5.34 2.77
N GLU A 24 12.25 -5.89 3.59
CA GLU A 24 11.93 -6.97 4.55
C GLU A 24 10.91 -6.51 5.60
N LYS A 25 11.01 -5.24 6.03
CA LYS A 25 10.07 -4.62 6.97
C LYS A 25 9.90 -3.14 6.65
N CYS A 26 8.76 -2.77 6.10
CA CYS A 26 8.45 -1.40 5.71
C CYS A 26 8.09 -0.57 6.95
N LYS A 27 9.03 0.28 7.39
CA LYS A 27 8.82 1.21 8.52
C LYS A 27 7.52 2.00 8.41
N TYR A 28 7.14 2.43 7.20
CA TYR A 28 5.93 3.21 6.99
C TYR A 28 4.67 2.43 7.36
N LEU A 29 4.60 1.16 6.94
CA LEU A 29 3.49 0.27 7.26
C LEU A 29 3.55 -0.20 8.73
N GLU A 30 4.74 -0.51 9.24
CA GLU A 30 4.96 -0.92 10.64
C GLU A 30 4.55 0.16 11.65
N GLU A 31 4.88 1.42 11.38
CA GLU A 31 4.56 2.55 12.26
C GLU A 31 3.10 2.99 12.13
N SER A 32 2.57 3.03 10.89
CA SER A 32 1.18 3.45 10.65
C SER A 32 0.16 2.38 11.03
N LYS A 33 0.54 1.11 10.93
CA LYS A 33 -0.31 -0.08 11.15
C LYS A 33 -1.65 0.01 10.43
N CYS A 34 -1.67 0.62 9.26
CA CYS A 34 -2.91 0.90 8.56
C CYS A 34 -2.77 0.80 7.04
N VAL A 35 -3.57 -0.09 6.44
CA VAL A 35 -3.66 -0.29 5.00
C VAL A 35 -3.98 1.02 4.29
N GLY A 36 -5.01 1.74 4.76
CA GLY A 36 -5.42 3.01 4.14
C GLY A 36 -4.31 4.08 4.14
N ILE A 37 -3.46 4.12 5.17
CA ILE A 37 -2.28 5.01 5.17
C ILE A 37 -1.28 4.49 4.14
N CYS A 38 -0.83 3.23 4.25
CA CYS A 38 0.15 2.64 3.35
C CYS A 38 -0.20 2.85 1.86
N ILE A 39 -1.46 2.63 1.49
CA ILE A 39 -1.92 2.79 0.12
C ILE A 39 -1.92 4.25 -0.34
N ASN A 40 -2.57 5.14 0.43
CA ASN A 40 -2.87 6.48 -0.05
C ASN A 40 -1.72 7.46 0.10
N THR A 41 -0.76 7.21 1.00
CA THR A 41 0.37 8.12 1.23
C THR A 41 1.71 7.54 0.82
N CYS A 42 1.84 6.21 0.67
CA CYS A 42 3.07 5.59 0.20
C CYS A 42 2.91 4.96 -1.20
N LYS A 43 2.07 3.94 -1.38
CA LYS A 43 1.95 3.21 -2.67
C LYS A 43 1.55 4.13 -3.81
N LEU A 44 0.35 4.72 -3.77
CA LEU A 44 -0.17 5.48 -4.90
C LEU A 44 0.69 6.70 -5.24
N PRO A 45 1.14 7.54 -4.28
CA PRO A 45 1.99 8.67 -4.60
C PRO A 45 3.36 8.26 -5.16
N THR A 46 3.98 7.20 -4.63
CA THR A 46 5.29 6.74 -5.11
C THR A 46 5.18 6.17 -6.53
N GLN A 47 4.17 5.34 -6.81
CA GLN A 47 3.94 4.83 -8.17
C GLN A 47 3.67 5.99 -9.16
N THR A 48 2.87 6.97 -8.74
CA THR A 48 2.59 8.18 -9.55
C THR A 48 3.86 8.97 -9.82
N PHE A 49 4.68 9.19 -8.80
CA PHE A 49 5.95 9.91 -8.93
C PHE A 49 6.88 9.25 -9.95
N PHE A 50 7.09 7.94 -9.83
CA PHE A 50 7.98 7.22 -10.74
C PHE A 50 7.44 7.19 -12.17
N LYS A 51 6.13 7.01 -12.35
CA LYS A 51 5.50 7.04 -13.66
C LYS A 51 5.61 8.41 -14.32
N ASP A 52 5.14 9.45 -13.64
CA ASP A 52 4.88 10.75 -14.26
C ASP A 52 6.13 11.65 -14.30
N TYR A 53 7.03 11.51 -13.32
CA TYR A 53 8.22 12.36 -13.20
C TYR A 53 9.51 11.64 -13.60
N MET A 54 9.63 10.34 -13.30
CA MET A 54 10.82 9.57 -13.64
C MET A 54 10.69 8.81 -14.97
N GLY A 55 9.47 8.72 -15.52
CA GLY A 55 9.18 7.98 -16.76
C GLY A 55 9.35 6.47 -16.63
N VAL A 56 9.33 5.93 -15.41
CA VAL A 56 9.54 4.51 -15.13
C VAL A 56 8.32 3.95 -14.40
N PRO A 57 7.62 2.94 -14.95
CA PRO A 57 6.55 2.26 -14.23
C PRO A 57 7.06 1.63 -12.94
N LEU A 58 6.25 1.66 -11.89
CA LEU A 58 6.54 0.99 -10.64
C LEU A 58 5.27 0.34 -10.12
N LEU A 59 5.31 -0.96 -9.85
CA LEU A 59 4.32 -1.68 -9.07
C LEU A 59 4.86 -1.90 -7.65
N MET A 60 4.08 -1.48 -6.65
CA MET A 60 4.35 -1.74 -5.24
C MET A 60 3.33 -2.73 -4.67
N GLU A 61 3.85 -3.77 -4.01
CA GLU A 61 3.09 -4.85 -3.39
C GLU A 61 3.44 -4.91 -1.89
N PRO A 62 2.74 -4.14 -1.04
CA PRO A 62 2.85 -4.30 0.41
C PRO A 62 2.26 -5.64 0.86
N ASN A 63 2.90 -6.29 1.82
CA ASN A 63 2.32 -7.41 2.56
C ASN A 63 1.91 -6.92 3.96
N PHE A 64 0.61 -6.95 4.22
CA PHE A 64 0.05 -6.43 5.48
C PHE A 64 0.20 -7.39 6.67
N SER A 65 0.65 -8.63 6.42
CA SER A 65 0.79 -9.67 7.43
C SER A 65 2.15 -9.61 8.12
N ASP A 66 3.22 -9.45 7.33
CA ASP A 66 4.61 -9.42 7.80
C ASP A 66 5.26 -8.02 7.71
N TYR A 67 4.51 -7.06 7.17
CA TYR A 67 4.94 -5.68 6.90
C TYR A 67 6.06 -5.53 5.86
N SER A 68 6.35 -6.56 5.08
CA SER A 68 7.25 -6.44 3.93
C SER A 68 6.60 -5.65 2.79
N CYS A 69 7.41 -5.20 1.82
CA CYS A 69 6.90 -4.54 0.63
C CYS A 69 7.84 -4.75 -0.55
N GLN A 70 7.31 -5.27 -1.66
CA GLN A 70 8.05 -5.45 -2.91
C GLN A 70 7.82 -4.25 -3.83
N PHE A 71 8.91 -3.68 -4.33
CA PHE A 71 8.91 -2.68 -5.40
C PHE A 71 9.35 -3.39 -6.68
N LYS A 72 8.61 -3.25 -7.77
CA LYS A 72 8.91 -3.82 -9.08
C LYS A 72 9.03 -2.70 -10.11
N PHE A 73 10.25 -2.22 -10.33
CA PHE A 73 10.50 -1.16 -11.32
C PHE A 73 10.45 -1.74 -12.75
N GLY A 74 9.80 -1.01 -13.65
CA GLY A 74 9.51 -1.45 -15.02
C GLY A 74 8.17 -2.20 -15.17
N VAL A 75 7.50 -2.51 -14.05
CA VAL A 75 6.20 -3.20 -14.05
C VAL A 75 5.08 -2.19 -13.89
N HIS A 76 4.07 -2.27 -14.77
CA HIS A 76 2.89 -1.42 -14.68
C HIS A 76 1.97 -1.90 -13.54
N PRO A 77 1.49 -1.01 -12.67
CA PRO A 77 0.41 -1.35 -11.76
C PRO A 77 -0.84 -1.82 -12.50
N PRO A 78 -1.62 -2.74 -11.92
CA PRO A 78 -2.95 -3.05 -12.43
C PRO A 78 -3.86 -1.82 -12.37
N LEU A 79 -4.98 -1.87 -13.11
CA LEU A 79 -6.05 -0.89 -12.98
C LEU A 79 -6.62 -0.93 -11.55
N ALA A 80 -7.16 0.20 -11.08
CA ALA A 80 -7.62 0.32 -9.70
C ALA A 80 -8.75 -0.66 -9.38
N GLU A 81 -9.62 -0.96 -10.35
CA GLU A 81 -10.68 -1.96 -10.26
C GLU A 81 -10.15 -3.39 -10.08
N ASP A 82 -8.95 -3.68 -10.58
CA ASP A 82 -8.34 -5.02 -10.56
C ASP A 82 -7.29 -5.18 -9.45
N ASP A 83 -6.87 -4.09 -8.81
CA ASP A 83 -5.90 -4.12 -7.72
C ASP A 83 -6.55 -4.60 -6.41
N ALA A 84 -6.37 -5.88 -6.10
CA ALA A 84 -6.86 -6.49 -4.86
C ALA A 84 -6.33 -5.79 -3.60
N ILE A 85 -5.12 -5.19 -3.65
CA ILE A 85 -4.52 -4.50 -2.51
C ILE A 85 -5.31 -3.24 -2.16
N LEU A 86 -5.97 -2.59 -3.13
CA LEU A 86 -6.83 -1.43 -2.88
C LEU A 86 -8.14 -1.80 -2.18
N LYS A 87 -8.53 -3.08 -2.20
CA LYS A 87 -9.77 -3.60 -1.59
C LYS A 87 -9.54 -4.19 -0.20
N GLU A 88 -8.29 -4.30 0.24
CA GLU A 88 -7.95 -4.84 1.56
C GLU A 88 -8.52 -3.96 2.69
N PRO A 89 -9.25 -4.55 3.65
CA PRO A 89 -9.71 -3.82 4.82
C PRO A 89 -8.53 -3.35 5.67
N CYS A 90 -8.75 -2.30 6.47
CA CYS A 90 -7.73 -1.87 7.42
C CYS A 90 -7.45 -2.97 8.46
N LEU A 91 -6.20 -3.06 8.90
CA LEU A 91 -5.79 -3.90 10.03
C LEU A 91 -6.64 -3.55 11.27
N GLU A 92 -6.94 -4.54 12.11
CA GLU A 92 -7.73 -4.30 13.32
C GLU A 92 -7.12 -3.26 14.25
N ILE A 93 -5.78 -3.24 14.28
CA ILE A 93 -4.98 -2.30 15.05
C ILE A 93 -4.77 -0.94 14.36
N CYS A 94 -5.41 -0.69 13.20
CA CYS A 94 -5.30 0.59 12.51
C CYS A 94 -5.94 1.71 13.37
N PRO A 95 -5.16 2.74 13.78
CA PRO A 95 -5.66 3.80 14.65
C PRO A 95 -6.79 4.62 13.99
N ASN A 96 -6.72 4.83 12.67
CA ASN A 96 -7.76 5.55 11.92
C ASN A 96 -9.07 4.77 11.81
N ALA A 97 -8.99 3.46 11.59
CA ALA A 97 -10.17 2.60 11.53
C ALA A 97 -10.85 2.50 12.89
N THR A 98 -10.07 2.33 13.96
CA THR A 98 -10.58 2.34 15.34
C THR A 98 -11.30 3.63 15.68
N ARG A 99 -10.68 4.80 15.41
CA ARG A 99 -11.33 6.09 15.64
C ARG A 99 -12.65 6.23 14.86
N ARG A 100 -12.69 5.79 13.59
CA ARG A 100 -13.93 5.85 12.79
C ARG A 100 -15.03 4.96 13.37
N ARG A 101 -14.69 3.77 13.87
CA ARG A 101 -15.65 2.87 14.54
C ARG A 101 -16.20 3.51 15.82
N GLU A 102 -15.35 4.11 16.64
CA GLU A 102 -15.77 4.82 17.86
C GLU A 102 -16.71 5.99 17.56
N LEU A 103 -16.41 6.78 16.52
CA LEU A 103 -17.27 7.89 16.10
C LEU A 103 -18.63 7.41 15.56
N ALA A 104 -18.66 6.31 14.82
CA ALA A 104 -19.92 5.73 14.33
C ALA A 104 -20.82 5.29 15.48
N ILE A 105 -20.27 4.61 16.49
CA ILE A 105 -21.00 4.21 17.71
C ILE A 105 -21.60 5.42 18.44
N ASN A 106 -20.82 6.50 18.58
CA ASN A 106 -21.30 7.72 19.24
C ASN A 106 -22.40 8.45 18.43
N SER A 107 -22.39 8.35 17.10
CA SER A 107 -23.44 8.95 16.26
C SER A 107 -24.81 8.27 16.42
N ASP A 108 -24.83 6.96 16.69
CA ASP A 108 -26.06 6.21 16.94
C ASP A 108 -26.70 6.51 18.31
N GLN A 109 -25.97 7.19 19.21
CA GLN A 109 -26.44 7.59 20.54
C GLN A 109 -27.01 9.01 20.57
N CYS A 110 -27.00 9.73 19.44
CA CYS A 110 -27.62 11.05 19.36
C CYS A 110 -29.15 10.89 19.31
N PRO A 111 -29.93 11.50 20.23
CA PRO A 111 -31.38 11.41 20.17
C PRO A 111 -31.85 11.98 18.83
N LYS A 112 -32.56 11.16 18.05
CA LYS A 112 -33.18 11.62 16.80
C LYS A 112 -34.11 12.77 17.17
N ALA A 113 -33.89 13.93 16.53
CA ALA A 113 -34.81 15.06 16.65
C ALA A 113 -36.20 14.59 16.20
N SER A 114 -37.11 14.52 17.17
CA SER A 114 -38.55 14.26 17.01
C SER A 114 -39.27 15.49 16.49
#